data_AF-A0A1Z5L2Q7-F1
#
_entry.id   AF-A0A1Z5L2Q7-F1
#
_cell.length_a   1.000
_cell.length_b   1.000
_cell.length_c   1.000
_cell.angle_alpha   90.00
_cell.angle_beta   90.00
_cell.angle_gamma   90.00
#
_symmetry.space_group_name_H-M   'P 1'
#
loop_
_entity.id
_entity.type
_entity.pdbx_description
1 polymer ?
#
loop_
_entity_poly.entity_id
_entity_poly.type
_entity_poly.pdbx_seq_one_letter_code
_entity_poly.pdbx_strand_id
1 'polypeptide(L)'
;MSLTVVETPWKMGSICRQVVLYAVVAIILSSHLSCDALTISTFFGAEDKARLKSLFQSSKALSDLPSAHYAAFGSKLLGEKLTKPQDYCSVFKKVDQQNLES
;
A
#
# COMPACT_ATOMS: atom_id res chain seq x y z
N MET A 1 -16.81 61.28 29.64
CA MET A 1 -17.40 60.13 30.36
C MET A 1 -17.47 58.96 29.39
N SER A 2 -16.68 57.94 29.66
CA SER A 2 -16.45 56.79 28.79
C SER A 2 -17.68 55.87 28.77
N LEU A 3 -18.22 55.61 27.58
CA LEU A 3 -19.19 54.55 27.35
C LEU A 3 -18.43 53.24 27.17
N THR A 4 -18.38 52.43 28.24
CA THR A 4 -17.92 51.05 28.18
C THR A 4 -18.95 50.23 27.38
N VAL A 5 -18.60 49.90 26.14
CA VAL A 5 -19.28 48.83 25.39
C VAL A 5 -18.97 47.54 26.12
N VAL A 6 -19.91 47.07 26.95
CA VAL A 6 -19.95 45.69 27.42
C VAL A 6 -20.24 44.82 26.19
N GLU A 7 -19.18 44.27 25.59
CA GLU A 7 -19.32 43.21 24.61
C GLU A 7 -19.96 41.99 25.28
N THR A 8 -21.06 41.52 24.69
CA THR A 8 -21.86 40.43 25.23
C THR A 8 -21.17 39.07 25.05
N PRO A 9 -21.22 38.17 26.04
CA PRO A 9 -20.49 36.88 26.03
C PRO A 9 -21.00 35.86 25.00
N TRP A 10 -22.13 36.10 24.35
CA TRP A 10 -22.78 35.17 23.42
C TRP A 10 -22.14 35.11 22.03
N LYS A 11 -21.43 36.18 21.61
CA LYS A 11 -20.78 36.25 20.29
C LYS A 11 -19.51 35.39 20.24
N MET A 12 -18.81 35.26 21.37
CA MET A 12 -17.59 34.46 21.51
C MET A 12 -17.85 32.95 21.37
N GLY A 13 -18.99 32.47 21.89
CA GLY A 13 -19.37 31.05 21.82
C GLY A 13 -19.69 30.58 20.40
N SER A 14 -20.31 31.44 19.58
CA SER A 14 -20.60 31.12 18.17
C SER A 14 -19.33 31.04 17.33
N ILE A 15 -18.36 31.93 17.57
CA ILE A 15 -17.08 31.96 16.87
C ILE A 15 -16.23 30.74 17.27
N CYS A 16 -16.14 30.42 18.57
CA CYS A 16 -15.49 29.20 19.03
C CYS A 16 -16.10 27.95 18.41
N ARG A 17 -17.43 27.86 18.32
CA ARG A 17 -18.11 26.71 17.70
C ARG A 17 -17.78 26.59 16.21
N GLN A 18 -17.70 27.71 15.50
CA GLN A 18 -17.33 27.73 14.08
C GLN A 18 -15.87 27.32 13.86
N VAL A 19 -14.94 27.85 14.66
CA VAL A 19 -13.51 27.51 14.58
C VAL A 19 -13.28 26.02 14.88
N VAL A 20 -13.97 25.46 15.87
CA VAL A 20 -13.89 24.03 16.18
C VAL A 20 -14.44 23.19 15.02
N LEU A 21 -15.54 23.59 14.40
CA LEU A 21 -16.10 22.89 13.24
C LEU A 21 -15.12 22.90 12.05
N TYR A 22 -14.52 24.04 11.73
CA TYR A 22 -13.53 24.12 10.65
C TYR A 22 -12.26 23.32 10.95
N ALA A 23 -11.80 23.33 12.21
CA ALA A 23 -10.65 22.53 12.63
C ALA A 23 -10.93 21.02 12.52
N VAL A 24 -12.12 20.57 12.94
CA VAL A 24 -12.53 19.16 12.82
C VAL A 24 -12.62 18.74 11.35
N VAL A 25 -13.23 19.56 10.49
CA VAL A 25 -13.31 19.29 9.05
C VAL A 25 -11.92 19.22 8.42
N ALA A 26 -11.01 20.13 8.77
CA ALA A 26 -9.64 20.12 8.28
C ALA A 26 -8.88 18.85 8.72
N ILE A 27 -9.04 18.41 9.97
CA ILE A 27 -8.41 17.17 10.48
C ILE A 27 -8.94 15.95 9.73
N ILE A 28 -10.26 15.85 9.54
CA ILE A 28 -10.87 14.75 8.79
C ILE A 28 -10.34 14.74 7.34
N LEU A 29 -10.34 15.88 6.66
CA LEU A 29 -9.88 15.98 5.28
C LEU A 29 -8.38 15.62 5.14
N SER A 30 -7.56 16.02 6.11
CA SER A 30 -6.12 15.68 6.18
C SER A 30 -5.88 14.18 6.39
N SER A 31 -6.74 13.51 7.17
CA SER A 31 -6.63 12.08 7.45
C SER A 31 -6.94 11.21 6.23
N HIS A 32 -7.79 11.67 5.31
CA HIS A 32 -8.09 10.97 4.07
C HIS A 32 -6.99 11.08 3.00
N LEU A 33 -6.19 12.16 3.02
CA LEU A 33 -5.14 12.40 2.02
C LEU A 33 -3.83 11.64 2.29
N SER A 34 -3.65 11.17 3.52
CA SER A 34 -2.36 10.61 3.98
C SER A 34 -2.22 9.10 3.80
N CYS A 35 -3.27 8.40 3.34
CA CYS A 35 -3.27 6.93 3.28
C CYS A 35 -3.15 6.33 1.87
N ASP A 36 -3.39 7.11 0.79
CA ASP A 36 -3.39 6.57 -0.58
C ASP A 36 -2.09 6.77 -1.36
N ALA A 37 -1.13 7.55 -0.84
CA ALA A 37 0.06 7.95 -1.61
C ALA A 37 1.16 6.88 -1.74
N LEU A 38 1.02 5.71 -1.09
CA LEU A 38 1.98 4.60 -1.21
C LEU A 38 1.33 3.27 -1.61
N THR A 39 0.13 3.30 -2.19
CA THR A 39 -0.38 2.09 -2.84
C THR A 39 0.29 1.95 -4.21
N ILE A 40 1.30 1.07 -4.30
CA ILE A 40 1.65 0.39 -5.57
C ILE A 40 0.39 -0.39 -5.99
N SER A 41 -0.59 0.28 -6.58
CA SER A 41 -1.83 -0.39 -6.97
C SER A 41 -2.56 0.27 -8.14
N THR A 42 -2.28 1.55 -8.43
CA THR A 42 -2.95 2.29 -9.52
C THR A 42 -2.14 2.37 -10.82
N PHE A 43 -0.85 2.04 -10.81
CA PHE A 43 0.01 2.13 -12.01
C PHE A 43 -0.14 0.98 -13.00
N PHE A 44 -0.52 -0.21 -12.53
CA PHE A 44 -0.65 -1.38 -13.41
C PHE A 44 -2.11 -1.59 -13.81
N GLY A 45 -2.38 -1.44 -15.10
CA GLY A 45 -3.68 -1.76 -15.68
C GLY A 45 -3.96 -3.27 -15.65
N ALA A 46 -5.19 -3.66 -16.01
CA ALA A 46 -5.56 -5.07 -16.11
C ALA A 46 -4.66 -5.84 -17.09
N GLU A 47 -4.27 -5.21 -18.20
CA GLU A 47 -3.35 -5.77 -19.18
C GLU A 47 -1.96 -6.01 -18.59
N ASP A 48 -1.40 -5.02 -17.89
CA ASP A 48 -0.06 -5.16 -17.30
C ASP A 48 -0.01 -6.24 -16.24
N LYS A 49 -1.06 -6.34 -15.42
CA LYS A 49 -1.20 -7.42 -14.43
C LYS A 49 -1.24 -8.79 -15.11
N ALA A 50 -1.96 -8.92 -16.23
CA ALA A 50 -2.00 -10.16 -17.00
C ALA A 50 -0.64 -10.51 -17.63
N ARG A 51 0.08 -9.51 -18.15
CA ARG A 51 1.43 -9.69 -18.71
C ARG A 51 2.46 -10.06 -17.65
N LEU A 52 2.43 -9.41 -16.49
CA LEU A 52 3.31 -9.74 -15.37
C LEU A 52 3.01 -11.14 -14.82
N LYS A 53 1.72 -11.50 -14.71
CA LYS A 53 1.29 -12.84 -14.32
C LYS A 53 1.86 -13.91 -15.25
N SER A 54 1.76 -13.71 -16.56
CA SER A 54 2.31 -14.69 -17.52
C SER A 54 3.83 -14.82 -17.43
N LEU A 55 4.54 -13.71 -17.18
CA LEU A 55 5.99 -13.72 -16.94
C LEU A 55 6.35 -14.51 -15.68
N PHE A 56 5.65 -14.28 -14.56
CA PHE A 56 5.92 -14.98 -13.30
C PHE A 56 5.56 -16.46 -13.33
N GLN A 57 4.68 -16.89 -14.24
CA GLN A 57 4.30 -18.29 -14.43
C GLN A 57 5.08 -19.00 -15.56
N SER A 58 5.98 -18.28 -16.24
CA SER A 58 6.77 -18.85 -17.35
C SER A 58 7.81 -19.85 -16.84
N SER A 59 8.27 -20.76 -17.70
CA SER A 59 9.39 -21.66 -17.36
C SER A 59 10.68 -20.89 -17.01
N LYS A 60 10.85 -19.70 -17.57
CA LYS A 60 11.95 -18.79 -17.27
C LYS A 60 11.88 -18.24 -15.84
N ALA A 61 10.71 -18.17 -15.24
CA ALA A 61 10.57 -17.80 -13.84
C ALA A 61 11.14 -18.85 -12.89
N LEU A 62 11.35 -20.09 -13.35
CA LEU A 62 11.85 -21.21 -12.55
C LEU A 62 13.29 -21.63 -12.96
N SER A 63 13.97 -20.87 -13.81
CA SER A 63 15.30 -21.23 -14.32
C SER A 63 16.37 -21.27 -13.23
N ASP A 64 16.24 -20.40 -12.25
CA ASP A 64 17.22 -20.18 -11.20
C ASP A 64 16.53 -19.66 -9.93
N LEU A 65 17.24 -19.73 -8.81
CA LEU A 65 16.73 -19.34 -7.51
C LEU A 65 16.24 -17.88 -7.44
N PRO A 66 17.04 -16.86 -7.83
CA PRO A 66 16.57 -15.49 -7.74
C PRO A 66 15.37 -15.24 -8.65
N SER A 67 15.35 -15.78 -9.87
CA SER A 67 14.17 -15.70 -10.76
C SER A 67 12.92 -16.31 -10.10
N ALA A 68 13.04 -17.49 -9.48
CA ALA A 68 11.94 -18.14 -8.78
C ALA A 68 11.46 -17.34 -7.57
N HIS A 69 12.39 -16.74 -6.81
CA HIS A 69 12.09 -15.86 -5.69
C HIS A 69 11.30 -14.62 -6.14
N TYR A 70 11.77 -13.91 -7.16
CA TYR A 70 11.12 -12.70 -7.64
C TYR A 70 9.79 -12.99 -8.34
N ALA A 71 9.64 -14.12 -9.01
CA ALA A 71 8.36 -14.53 -9.58
C ALA A 71 7.32 -14.88 -8.50
N ALA A 72 7.75 -15.56 -7.43
CA ALA A 72 6.90 -15.84 -6.28
C ALA A 72 6.46 -14.55 -5.56
N PHE A 73 7.42 -13.65 -5.32
CA PHE A 73 7.17 -12.36 -4.68
C PHE A 73 6.30 -11.45 -5.54
N GLY A 74 6.59 -11.34 -6.84
CA GLY A 74 5.82 -10.56 -7.79
C GLY A 74 4.37 -11.04 -7.91
N SER A 75 4.14 -12.35 -7.92
CA SER A 75 2.78 -12.91 -7.90
C SER A 75 2.01 -12.52 -6.63
N LYS A 76 2.67 -12.53 -5.47
CA LYS A 76 2.09 -12.08 -4.19
C LYS A 76 1.72 -10.59 -4.22
N LEU A 77 2.56 -9.74 -4.79
CA LEU A 77 2.28 -8.31 -4.96
C LEU A 77 1.09 -8.05 -5.89
N LEU A 78 0.88 -8.90 -6.89
CA LEU A 78 -0.30 -8.85 -7.76
C LEU A 78 -1.59 -9.36 -7.10
N GLY A 79 -1.51 -9.90 -5.87
CA GLY A 79 -2.63 -10.57 -5.21
C GLY A 79 -3.01 -11.92 -5.85
N GLU A 80 -2.12 -12.46 -6.69
CA GLU A 80 -2.34 -13.68 -7.45
C GLU A 80 -1.77 -14.89 -6.71
N LYS A 81 -2.46 -16.02 -6.79
CA LYS A 81 -1.98 -17.28 -6.24
C LYS A 81 -0.95 -17.89 -7.19
N LEU A 82 0.13 -18.42 -6.63
CA LEU A 82 1.12 -19.18 -7.40
C LEU A 82 0.47 -20.46 -7.94
N THR A 83 0.38 -20.55 -9.26
CA THR A 83 0.08 -21.80 -9.96
C THR A 83 1.29 -22.72 -9.79
N LYS A 84 1.06 -23.90 -9.21
CA LYS A 84 2.07 -24.95 -8.96
C LYS A 84 3.17 -24.55 -7.96
N PRO A 85 2.82 -24.32 -6.68
CA PRO A 85 3.79 -23.99 -5.64
C PRO A 85 4.90 -25.05 -5.46
N GLN A 86 4.63 -26.30 -5.81
CA GLN A 86 5.62 -27.38 -5.74
C GLN A 86 6.83 -27.14 -6.64
N ASP A 87 6.64 -26.55 -7.81
CA ASP A 87 7.71 -26.29 -8.78
C ASP A 87 8.69 -25.25 -8.21
N TYR A 88 8.18 -24.19 -7.58
CA TYR A 88 8.99 -23.20 -6.87
C TYR A 88 9.73 -23.82 -5.68
N CYS A 89 9.06 -24.67 -4.89
CA CYS A 89 9.71 -25.40 -3.80
C CYS A 89 10.86 -26.29 -4.30
N SER A 90 10.75 -26.89 -5.49
CA SER A 90 11.81 -27.72 -6.06
C SER A 90 13.09 -26.91 -6.35
N VAL A 91 12.94 -25.64 -6.79
CA VAL A 91 14.07 -24.73 -7.00
C VAL A 91 14.67 -24.28 -5.68
N PHE A 92 13.83 -23.93 -4.69
CA PHE A 92 14.30 -23.51 -3.37
C PHE A 92 15.08 -24.61 -2.63
N LYS A 93 14.66 -25.88 -2.75
CA LYS A 93 15.35 -27.02 -2.12
C LYS A 93 16.76 -27.27 -2.66
N LYS A 94 17.04 -26.94 -3.93
CA LYS A 94 18.39 -27.11 -4.51
C LYS A 94 19.46 -26.28 -3.79
N VAL A 95 19.07 -25.15 -3.19
CA VAL A 95 19.98 -24.25 -2.46
C VAL A 95 20.38 -24.84 -1.13
N ASP A 96 19.45 -25.48 -0.44
CA ASP A 96 19.72 -26.17 0.83
C ASP A 96 20.79 -27.24 0.58
N GLN A 97 20.62 -28.02 -0.50
CA GLN A 97 21.54 -29.08 -0.88
C GLN A 97 22.93 -28.58 -1.32
N GLN A 98 23.02 -27.42 -1.99
CA GLN A 98 24.30 -26.82 -2.39
C GLN A 98 25.06 -26.14 -1.24
N ASN A 99 24.38 -25.68 -0.19
CA ASN A 99 25.03 -25.07 0.97
C ASN A 99 25.38 -26.07 2.08
N LEU A 100 24.87 -27.30 2.00
CA LEU A 100 25.21 -28.39 2.91
C LEU A 100 26.53 -29.11 2.54
N GLU A 101 27.12 -28.81 1.38
CA GLU A 101 28.43 -29.34 0.96
C GLU A 101 29.59 -28.39 1.32
N SER A 102 29.59 -27.82 2.53
CA SER A 102 30.71 -27.05 3.10
C SER A 102 31.25 -27.68 4.37
#